data_AF-A0A2I0A2K9-F1
#
_entry.id   AF-A0A2I0A2K9-F1
#
_cell.length_a   1.000
_cell.length_b   1.000
_cell.length_c   1.000
_cell.angle_alpha   90.00
_cell.angle_beta   90.00
_cell.angle_gamma   90.00
#
_symmetry.space_group_name_H-M   'P 1'
#
loop_
_entity.id
_entity.type
_entity.pdbx_description
1 polymer ?
#
loop_
_entity_poly.entity_id
_entity_poly.type
_entity_poly.pdbx_seq_one_letter_code
_entity_poly.pdbx_strand_id
1 'polypeptide(L)' 'MNELLLVQKRRERINKRLKILQNLVPNGTKVDISTMLEEAVQYVKFLQLQIKLLSSDELWMYSPLAFNGMNVWGLDLI' A
#
# COMPACT_ATOMS: atom_id res chain seq x y z
N MET A 1 33.86 17.15 5.18
CA MET A 1 33.57 16.91 3.74
C MET A 1 32.93 15.52 3.51
N ASN A 2 33.39 14.44 4.17
CA ASN A 2 32.82 13.09 4.01
C ASN A 2 31.39 12.90 4.55
N GLU A 3 31.02 13.50 5.69
CA GLU A 3 29.65 13.38 6.23
C GLU A 3 28.58 13.96 5.31
N LEU A 4 28.86 15.10 4.67
CA LEU A 4 27.91 15.75 3.76
C LEU A 4 27.62 14.87 2.53
N LEU A 5 28.65 14.19 1.99
CA LEU A 5 28.48 13.23 0.90
C LEU A 5 27.65 12.00 1.31
N LEU A 6 27.81 11.51 2.54
CA LEU A 6 27.02 10.40 3.07
C LEU A 6 25.55 10.78 3.23
N VAL A 7 25.28 11.99 3.74
CA VAL A 7 23.91 12.52 3.88
C VAL A 7 23.25 12.67 2.50
N GLN A 8 23.96 13.20 1.51
CA GLN A 8 23.47 13.32 0.13
C GLN A 8 23.13 11.94 -0.47
N LYS A 9 24.04 10.97 -0.36
CA LYS A 9 23.80 9.59 -0.82
C LYS A 9 22.62 8.92 -0.11
N ARG A 10 22.38 9.23 1.16
CA ARG A 10 21.19 8.74 1.89
C ARG A 10 19.91 9.37 1.31
N ARG A 11 19.90 10.69 1.12
CA ARG A 11 18.74 11.42 0.58
C ARG A 11 18.39 10.96 -0.84
N GLU A 12 19.39 10.78 -1.71
CA GLU A 12 19.16 10.25 -3.06
C GLU A 12 18.53 8.86 -3.05
N ARG A 13 19.01 7.95 -2.19
CA ARG A 13 18.42 6.61 -2.05
C ARG A 13 16.97 6.67 -1.57
N ILE A 14 16.66 7.54 -0.62
CA ILE A 14 15.28 7.76 -0.13
C ILE A 14 14.40 8.28 -1.27
N ASN A 15 14.83 9.32 -1.99
CA ASN A 15 14.05 9.92 -3.08
C ASN A 15 13.79 8.93 -4.23
N LYS A 16 14.76 8.06 -4.55
CA LYS A 16 14.57 6.99 -5.53
C LYS A 16 13.47 6.02 -5.09
N ARG A 17 13.46 5.60 -3.83
CA ARG A 17 12.43 4.71 -3.28
C ARG A 17 11.06 5.38 -3.22
N LEU A 18 11.00 6.66 -2.84
CA LEU A 18 9.74 7.43 -2.83
C LEU A 18 9.13 7.52 -4.23
N LYS A 19 9.93 7.79 -5.28
CA LYS A 19 9.44 7.80 -6.67
C LYS A 19 8.85 6.45 -7.10
N ILE A 20 9.49 5.35 -6.72
CA ILE A 20 8.96 4.01 -7.00
C ILE A 20 7.61 3.82 -6.29
N LEU A 21 7.53 4.20 -5.01
CA LEU A 21 6.32 4.08 -4.23
C LEU A 21 5.16 4.90 -4.83
N GLN A 22 5.42 6.13 -5.27
CA GLN A 22 4.42 6.99 -5.94
C GLN A 22 3.78 6.34 -7.17
N ASN A 23 4.52 5.49 -7.89
CA ASN A 23 4.01 4.79 -9.07
C ASN A 23 3.24 3.51 -8.73
N LEU A 24 3.45 2.95 -7.54
CA LEU A 24 2.80 1.72 -7.09
C LEU A 24 1.51 1.99 -6.30
N VAL A 25 1.45 3.11 -5.59
CA VAL A 25 0.31 3.48 -4.75
C VAL A 25 -0.72 4.23 -5.60
N PRO A 26 -2.01 3.84 -5.58
CA PRO A 26 -3.07 4.60 -6.21
C PRO A 26 -3.08 6.05 -5.71
N ASN A 27 -3.18 7.03 -6.62
CA ASN A 27 -3.11 8.46 -6.28
C ASN A 27 -1.82 8.94 -5.58
N GLY A 28 -0.76 8.13 -5.48
CA GLY A 28 0.46 8.47 -4.73
C GLY A 28 1.20 9.72 -5.21
N THR A 29 0.96 10.20 -6.44
CA THR A 29 1.52 11.46 -6.97
C THR A 29 0.68 12.70 -6.66
N LYS A 30 -0.56 12.52 -6.16
CA LYS A 30 -1.54 13.60 -5.92
C LYS A 30 -1.67 13.98 -4.44
N VAL A 31 -1.03 13.23 -3.54
CA VAL A 31 -1.08 13.43 -2.09
C VAL A 31 0.32 13.75 -1.55
N ASP A 32 0.38 14.31 -0.34
CA ASP A 32 1.66 14.55 0.33
C ASP A 32 2.30 13.23 0.80
N ILE A 33 3.57 13.29 1.24
CA ILE A 33 4.35 12.10 1.59
C ILE A 33 3.73 11.34 2.78
N SER A 34 3.14 12.04 3.75
CA SER A 34 2.55 11.38 4.92
C SER A 34 1.35 10.55 4.49
N THR A 35 0.42 11.19 3.77
CA THR A 35 -0.76 10.51 3.22
C THR A 35 -0.38 9.40 2.26
N MET A 36 0.63 9.58 1.39
CA MET A 36 1.11 8.52 0.48
C MET A 36 1.59 7.29 1.25
N LEU A 37 2.30 7.47 2.37
CA LEU A 37 2.78 6.35 3.18
C LEU A 37 1.63 5.60 3.87
N GLU A 38 0.61 6.32 4.32
CA GLU A 38 -0.61 5.71 4.89
C GLU A 38 -1.40 4.96 3.82
N GLU A 39 -1.62 5.57 2.65
CA GLU A 39 -2.27 4.94 1.50
C GLU A 39 -1.51 3.71 1.03
N ALA A 40 -0.17 3.71 1.06
CA ALA A 40 0.63 2.54 0.74
C ALA A 40 0.32 1.36 1.67
N VAL A 41 0.20 1.60 2.98
CA VAL A 41 -0.14 0.56 3.95
C VAL A 41 -1.55 0.03 3.68
N GLN A 42 -2.51 0.91 3.43
CA GLN A 42 -3.88 0.51 3.11
C GLN A 42 -3.95 -0.28 1.80
N TYR A 43 -3.18 0.12 0.79
CA TYR A 43 -3.15 -0.56 -0.50
C TYR A 43 -2.55 -1.96 -0.39
N VAL A 44 -1.50 -2.17 0.43
CA VAL A 44 -0.97 -3.51 0.70
C VAL A 44 -2.00 -4.40 1.39
N LYS A 45 -2.72 -3.89 2.41
CA LYS A 45 -3.80 -4.63 3.08
C LYS A 45 -4.91 -5.00 2.11
N PHE A 46 -5.30 -4.06 1.25
CA PHE A 46 -6.27 -4.29 0.20
C PHE A 46 -5.81 -5.40 -0.76
N LEU A 47 -4.58 -5.35 -1.27
CA LEU A 47 -4.04 -6.39 -2.17
C LEU A 47 -3.98 -7.76 -1.49
N GLN A 48 -3.63 -7.82 -0.20
CA GLN A 48 -3.63 -9.09 0.56
C GLN A 48 -5.04 -9.66 0.70
N LEU A 49 -6.04 -8.82 0.97
CA LEU A 49 -7.43 -9.23 1.00
C LEU A 49 -7.89 -9.76 -0.37
N GLN A 50 -7.51 -9.07 -1.45
CA GLN A 50 -7.79 -9.52 -2.81
C GLN A 50 -7.23 -10.92 -3.07
N ILE A 51 -5.97 -11.16 -2.74
CA ILE A 51 -5.35 -12.49 -2.92
C ILE A 51 -6.08 -13.57 -2.12
N LYS A 52 -6.49 -13.29 -0.87
CA LYS A 52 -7.20 -14.25 -0.01
C LYS A 52 -8.61 -14.59 -0.50
N LEU A 53 -9.25 -13.65 -1.17
CA LEU A 53 -10.63 -13.73 -1.68
C LEU A 53 -10.72 -14.37 -3.07
N LEU A 54 -9.75 -14.04 -3.92
CA LEU A 54 -9.22 -14.97 -4.92
C LEU A 54 -8.62 -16.17 -4.13
N SER A 55 -7.93 -17.17 -4.62
CA SER A 55 -7.45 -18.33 -3.79
C SER A 55 -8.45 -19.12 -2.89
N SER A 56 -9.63 -18.64 -2.47
CA SER A 56 -10.55 -19.31 -1.51
C SER A 56 -11.82 -19.82 -2.18
N ASP A 57 -11.90 -21.13 -2.40
CA ASP A 57 -12.98 -21.80 -3.15
C ASP A 57 -14.42 -21.44 -2.70
N GLU A 58 -14.64 -21.11 -1.43
CA GLU A 58 -15.96 -20.69 -0.92
C GLU A 58 -16.22 -19.17 -1.03
N LEU A 59 -15.17 -18.35 -0.97
CA LEU A 59 -15.31 -16.89 -0.83
C LEU A 59 -15.30 -16.14 -2.18
N TRP A 60 -14.85 -16.76 -3.27
CA TRP A 60 -14.83 -16.14 -4.61
C TRP A 60 -16.20 -15.59 -5.04
N MET A 61 -17.29 -16.26 -4.66
CA MET A 61 -18.65 -15.84 -5.03
C MET A 61 -19.07 -14.52 -4.37
N TYR A 62 -18.51 -14.20 -3.20
CA TYR A 62 -18.75 -12.94 -2.48
C TYR A 62 -17.74 -11.84 -2.85
N SER A 63 -16.83 -12.13 -3.78
CA SER A 63 -15.74 -11.23 -4.16
C SER A 63 -16.18 -9.82 -4.57
N PRO A 64 -17.23 -9.65 -5.39
CA PRO A 64 -17.71 -8.32 -5.78
C PRO A 64 -18.22 -7.44 -4.63
N LEU A 65 -18.67 -8.03 -3.51
CA LEU A 65 -19.27 -7.30 -2.38
C LEU A 65 -18.22 -6.83 -1.35
N ALA A 66 -17.09 -7.51 -1.26
CA ALA A 66 -15.99 -7.15 -0.35
C ALA A 66 -15.20 -5.91 -0.82
N PHE A 67 -15.30 -5.53 -2.09
CA PHE A 67 -14.56 -4.41 -2.68
C PHE A 67 -15.02 -3.03 -2.21
N ASN A 68 -16.25 -2.86 -1.73
CA ASN A 68 -16.85 -1.55 -1.48
C ASN A 68 -16.63 -1.00 -0.05
N GLY A 69 -15.60 -1.46 0.65
CA GLY A 69 -15.27 -1.01 2.01
C GLY A 69 -16.30 -1.39 3.08
N MET A 70 -17.31 -2.20 2.74
CA MET A 70 -18.14 -2.85 3.74
C MET A 70 -17.37 -4.03 4.32
N ASN A 71 -17.04 -3.90 5.59
CA ASN A 71 -16.69 -4.98 6.51
C ASN A 71 -17.87 -5.98 6.61
N VAL A 72 -18.11 -6.75 5.56
CA VAL A 72 -19.31 -7.60 5.48
C VAL A 72 -19.33 -8.68 6.57
N TRP A 73 -18.17 -8.99 7.15
CA TRP A 73 -18.03 -9.85 8.32
C TRP A 73 -16.88 -9.33 9.16
N GLY A 74 -17.13 -9.04 10.44
CA GLY A 74 -16.16 -8.50 11.39
C GLY A 74 -14.96 -9.42 11.62
N LEU A 75 -14.04 -9.46 10.66
CA LEU A 75 -12.74 -10.09 10.76
C LEU A 75 -11.74 -9.11 11.38
N ASP A 76 -12.11 -8.59 12.55
CA ASP A 76 -11.16 -8.13 13.59
C ASP A 76 -10.67 -9.31 14.44
N LEU A 77 -10.91 -10.56 14.02
CA LEU A 77 -10.41 -11.76 14.70
C LEU A 77 -9.56 -12.62 13.76
N ILE A 78 -8.25 -12.35 13.78
CA ILE A 78 -7.05 -13.24 13.73
C ILE A 78 -5.86 -12.41 13.23
#